data_AF-A0A140K7T2-F1
#
_entry.id   AF-A0A140K7T2-F1
#
_cell.length_a   1.000
_cell.length_b   1.000
_cell.length_c   1.000
_cell.angle_alpha   90.00
_cell.angle_beta   90.00
_cell.angle_gamma   90.00
#
_symmetry.space_group_name_H-M   'P 1'
#
loop_
_entity.id
_entity.type
_entity.pdbx_description
1 polymer ?
#
loop_
_entity_poly.entity_id
_entity_poly.type
_entity_poly.pdbx_seq_one_letter_code
_entity_poly.pdbx_strand_id
1 'polypeptide(L)'
;MKRIEITQKFVATSEAKGYLDYLKKKQIFKRAIDAYAFAATYAMKQNAAISQPLTSRSNSLAEVFRLDEDVRLALEAGVHVIRKRNSQPEPKDSAEVLEIVTKYAEVGIQLLQKKWQDKTSASQIQKDIWQIINE
;
A
#
# COMPACT_ATOMS: atom_id res chain seq x y z
N MET A 1 18.63 4.41 8.02
CA MET A 1 17.33 4.51 7.30
C MET A 1 17.53 5.13 5.92
N LYS A 2 17.23 4.39 4.85
CA LYS A 2 17.21 4.89 3.47
C LYS A 2 15.86 5.57 3.17
N ARG A 3 15.87 6.55 2.27
CA ARG A 3 14.68 7.36 1.93
C ARG A 3 14.25 7.11 0.49
N ILE A 4 12.95 7.14 0.23
CA ILE A 4 12.37 7.14 -1.11
C ILE A 4 12.65 8.51 -1.73
N GLU A 5 13.16 8.56 -2.95
CA GLU A 5 13.42 9.84 -3.63
C GLU A 5 12.10 10.55 -3.98
N ILE A 6 12.07 11.88 -3.94
CA ILE A 6 10.84 12.67 -4.24
C ILE A 6 10.36 12.43 -5.68
N THR A 7 11.28 12.07 -6.57
CA THR A 7 11.05 11.80 -7.98
C THR A 7 10.49 10.40 -8.23
N GLN A 8 10.61 9.49 -7.26
CA GLN A 8 10.15 8.11 -7.38
C GLN A 8 8.62 8.03 -7.26
N LYS A 9 8.05 7.11 -8.02
CA LYS A 9 6.60 7.00 -8.23
C LYS A 9 6.16 5.61 -7.80
N PHE A 10 5.03 5.55 -7.10
CA PHE A 10 4.40 4.28 -6.77
C PHE A 10 3.71 3.74 -8.01
N VAL A 11 3.85 2.44 -8.21
CA VAL A 11 3.27 1.73 -9.34
C VAL A 11 2.47 0.56 -8.78
N ALA A 12 1.22 0.46 -9.23
CA ALA A 12 0.33 -0.64 -8.88
C ALA A 12 0.19 -1.61 -10.06
N THR A 13 -0.10 -2.87 -9.76
CA THR A 13 -0.54 -3.86 -10.74
C THR A 13 -1.89 -3.45 -11.35
N SER A 14 -2.23 -4.02 -12.51
CA SER A 14 -3.55 -3.78 -13.13
C SER A 14 -4.71 -4.21 -12.24
N GLU A 15 -4.55 -5.31 -11.51
CA GLU A 15 -5.56 -5.80 -10.56
C GLU A 15 -5.73 -4.82 -9.40
N ALA A 16 -4.64 -4.41 -8.76
CA ALA A 16 -4.70 -3.43 -7.69
C ALA A 16 -5.27 -2.11 -8.17
N LYS A 17 -4.87 -1.64 -9.37
CA LYS A 17 -5.44 -0.43 -9.97
C LYS A 17 -6.95 -0.52 -10.14
N GLY A 18 -7.47 -1.65 -10.66
CA GLY A 18 -8.91 -1.85 -10.81
C GLY A 18 -9.66 -1.68 -9.49
N TYR A 19 -9.11 -2.21 -8.40
CA TYR A 19 -9.70 -2.06 -7.07
C TYR A 19 -9.55 -0.64 -6.51
N LEU A 20 -8.40 0.01 -6.71
CA LEU A 20 -8.19 1.41 -6.33
C LEU A 20 -9.17 2.35 -7.03
N ASP A 21 -9.41 2.15 -8.33
CA ASP A 21 -10.39 2.91 -9.11
C ASP A 21 -11.82 2.67 -8.60
N TYR A 22 -12.14 1.43 -8.20
CA TYR A 22 -13.41 1.12 -7.53
C TYR A 22 -13.58 1.90 -6.21
N LEU A 23 -12.56 1.90 -5.34
CA LEU A 23 -12.59 2.62 -4.06
C LEU A 23 -12.72 4.13 -4.24
N LYS A 24 -12.04 4.69 -5.24
CA LYS A 24 -12.15 6.09 -5.64
C LYS A 24 -13.56 6.41 -6.15
N LYS A 25 -14.11 5.58 -7.05
CA LYS A 25 -15.48 5.75 -7.61
C LYS A 25 -16.55 5.71 -6.52
N LYS A 26 -16.37 4.87 -5.50
CA LYS A 26 -17.24 4.78 -4.33
C LYS A 26 -17.05 5.91 -3.31
N GLN A 27 -16.16 6.86 -3.57
CA GLN A 27 -15.83 7.98 -2.67
C GLN A 27 -15.38 7.52 -1.27
N ILE A 28 -14.77 6.33 -1.19
CA ILE A 28 -14.18 5.82 0.06
C ILE A 28 -12.86 6.55 0.30
N PHE A 29 -12.06 6.72 -0.75
CA PHE A 29 -10.85 7.53 -0.75
C PHE A 29 -10.94 8.59 -1.83
N LYS A 30 -10.46 9.81 -1.53
CA LYS A 30 -10.43 10.92 -2.48
C LYS A 30 -9.41 10.67 -3.60
N ARG A 31 -8.23 10.14 -3.25
CA ARG A 31 -7.16 9.80 -4.19
C ARG A 31 -6.86 8.30 -4.12
N ALA A 32 -6.59 7.67 -5.26
CA ALA A 32 -6.18 6.26 -5.31
C ALA A 32 -4.89 6.01 -4.51
N ILE A 33 -3.98 7.00 -4.49
CA ILE A 33 -2.75 6.89 -3.69
C ILE A 33 -3.00 6.83 -2.18
N ASP A 34 -4.05 7.49 -1.69
CA ASP A 34 -4.39 7.44 -0.26
C ASP A 34 -4.85 6.02 0.11
N ALA A 35 -5.66 5.40 -0.76
CA ALA A 35 -6.06 4.00 -0.61
C ALA A 35 -4.86 3.05 -0.71
N TYR A 36 -3.92 3.33 -1.60
CA TYR A 36 -2.72 2.50 -1.79
C TYR A 36 -1.76 2.58 -0.60
N ALA A 37 -1.53 3.79 -0.06
CA ALA A 37 -0.77 3.98 1.15
C ALA A 37 -1.45 3.32 2.36
N PHE A 38 -2.78 3.46 2.48
CA PHE A 38 -3.55 2.78 3.52
C PHE A 38 -3.44 1.25 3.43
N ALA A 39 -3.50 0.69 2.22
CA ALA A 39 -3.32 -0.74 2.01
C ALA A 39 -1.92 -1.20 2.46
N ALA A 40 -0.88 -0.44 2.12
CA ALA A 40 0.49 -0.75 2.54
C ALA A 40 0.63 -0.76 4.06
N THR A 41 0.17 0.28 4.74
CA THR A 41 0.25 0.36 6.20
C THR A 41 -0.60 -0.70 6.88
N TYR A 42 -1.78 -1.02 6.34
CA TYR A 42 -2.62 -2.11 6.83
C TYR A 42 -1.90 -3.46 6.77
N ALA A 43 -1.28 -3.80 5.63
CA ALA A 43 -0.53 -5.04 5.48
C ALA A 43 0.70 -5.10 6.39
N MET A 44 1.40 -3.97 6.56
CA MET A 44 2.52 -3.86 7.52
C MET A 44 2.06 -4.06 8.96
N LYS A 45 0.93 -3.45 9.38
CA LYS A 45 0.35 -3.60 10.71
C LYS A 45 0.04 -5.07 11.01
N GLN A 46 -0.52 -5.79 10.03
CA GLN A 46 -0.83 -7.22 10.12
C GLN A 46 0.38 -8.14 9.97
N ASN A 47 1.59 -7.58 9.79
CA ASN A 47 2.81 -8.33 9.49
C ASN A 47 2.63 -9.34 8.34
N ALA A 48 1.93 -8.93 7.27
CA ALA A 48 1.63 -9.80 6.15
C ALA A 48 2.89 -10.23 5.39
N ALA A 49 2.87 -11.45 4.85
CA ALA A 49 3.96 -11.96 4.03
C ALA A 49 3.96 -11.31 2.64
N ILE A 50 5.10 -10.73 2.25
CA ILE A 50 5.30 -10.04 0.95
C ILE A 50 6.23 -10.83 0.01
N SER A 51 6.30 -12.15 0.18
CA SER A 51 7.27 -13.05 -0.47
C SER A 51 7.08 -13.24 -1.98
N GLN A 52 6.00 -12.72 -2.57
CA GLN A 52 5.81 -12.81 -4.00
C GLN A 52 6.70 -11.79 -4.73
N PRO A 53 7.48 -12.20 -5.75
CA PRO A 53 7.98 -11.25 -6.73
C PRO A 53 6.77 -10.55 -7.35
N LEU A 54 6.91 -9.26 -7.69
CA LEU A 54 5.93 -8.55 -8.52
C LEU A 54 5.97 -9.22 -9.91
N THR A 55 5.34 -10.38 -10.06
CA THR A 55 5.18 -11.09 -11.32
C THR A 55 4.46 -10.15 -12.25
N SER A 56 5.07 -9.87 -13.41
CA SER A 56 4.68 -8.86 -14.40
C SER A 56 5.00 -7.39 -14.07
N ARG A 57 6.30 -7.03 -14.09
CA ARG A 57 6.74 -5.69 -14.53
C ARG A 57 6.44 -5.43 -16.04
N SER A 58 5.77 -6.34 -16.75
CA SER A 58 5.49 -6.20 -18.18
C SER A 58 4.20 -5.41 -18.45
N ASN A 59 4.38 -4.20 -18.96
CA ASN A 59 3.48 -3.45 -19.85
C ASN A 59 2.14 -2.92 -19.31
N SER A 60 1.84 -3.04 -18.02
CA SER A 60 0.57 -2.55 -17.46
C SER A 60 0.73 -1.81 -16.14
N LEU A 61 1.85 -1.11 -16.01
CA LEU A 61 2.14 -0.16 -14.94
C LEU A 61 1.36 1.13 -15.24
N ALA A 62 0.30 1.39 -14.50
CA ALA A 62 -0.57 2.52 -14.78
C ALA A 62 -0.57 3.55 -13.64
N GLU A 63 -0.18 4.76 -14.04
CA GLU A 63 -0.21 6.05 -13.35
C GLU A 63 0.73 6.30 -12.15
N VAL A 64 1.10 7.58 -12.09
CA VAL A 64 2.16 8.20 -11.33
C VAL A 64 1.56 8.75 -10.05
N PHE A 65 1.75 8.07 -8.92
CA PHE A 65 1.28 8.61 -7.66
C PHE A 65 2.44 9.27 -6.89
N ARG A 66 2.30 10.57 -6.62
CA ARG A 66 3.15 11.28 -5.66
C ARG A 66 2.48 11.23 -4.29
N LEU A 67 3.24 10.80 -3.29
CA LEU A 67 2.84 10.89 -1.90
C LEU A 67 3.26 12.24 -1.32
N ASP A 68 2.46 12.72 -0.37
CA ASP A 68 2.85 13.82 0.49
C ASP A 68 4.08 13.40 1.32
N GLU A 69 4.97 14.34 1.61
CA GLU A 69 6.27 14.05 2.22
C GLU A 69 6.15 13.30 3.56
N ASP A 70 5.22 13.73 4.41
CA ASP A 70 4.98 13.11 5.72
C ASP A 70 4.51 11.66 5.59
N VAL A 71 3.65 11.36 4.60
CA VAL A 71 3.15 10.00 4.35
C VAL A 71 4.29 9.11 3.86
N ARG A 72 5.13 9.64 2.98
CA ARG A 72 6.33 8.94 2.51
C ARG A 72 7.29 8.62 3.65
N LEU A 73 7.60 9.61 4.51
CA LEU A 73 8.48 9.40 5.68
C LEU A 73 7.89 8.38 6.65
N ALA A 74 6.58 8.40 6.87
CA ALA A 74 5.89 7.41 7.71
C ALA A 74 6.01 5.98 7.13
N LEU A 75 5.86 5.82 5.81
CA LEU A 75 6.04 4.53 5.15
C LEU A 75 7.49 4.03 5.21
N GLU A 76 8.47 4.91 5.03
CA GLU A 76 9.89 4.58 5.17
C GLU A 76 10.20 4.07 6.58
N ALA A 77 9.70 4.76 7.60
CA ALA A 77 9.82 4.33 8.98
C ALA A 77 9.13 2.98 9.22
N GLY A 78 7.92 2.79 8.67
CA GLY A 78 7.18 1.53 8.73
C GLY A 78 7.96 0.35 8.15
N VAL A 79 8.59 0.53 6.98
CA VAL A 79 9.47 -0.48 6.37
C VAL A 79 10.65 -0.82 7.27
N HIS A 80 11.28 0.18 7.88
CA HIS A 80 12.41 -0.05 8.77
C HIS A 80 11.98 -0.84 10.03
N VAL A 81 10.85 -0.47 10.64
CA VAL A 81 10.28 -1.14 11.81
C VAL A 81 9.92 -2.59 11.48
N ILE A 82 9.24 -2.86 10.37
CA ILE A 82 8.79 -4.22 10.03
C ILE A 82 9.96 -5.15 9.69
N ARG A 83 10.99 -4.64 8.99
CA ARG A 83 12.19 -5.44 8.71
C ARG A 83 12.96 -5.76 9.97
N LYS A 84 13.12 -4.80 10.88
CA LYS A 84 13.71 -5.04 12.20
C LYS A 84 12.92 -6.08 12.99
N ARG A 85 11.58 -5.96 13.02
CA ARG A 85 10.67 -6.92 13.67
C ARG A 85 10.85 -8.35 13.13
N ASN A 86 11.06 -8.48 11.83
CA ASN A 86 11.21 -9.76 11.15
C ASN A 86 12.67 -10.22 11.02
N SER A 87 13.62 -9.58 11.73
CA SER A 87 15.06 -9.88 11.66
C SER A 87 15.63 -9.88 10.23
N GLN A 88 15.05 -9.06 9.35
CA GLN A 88 15.49 -8.88 7.97
C GLN A 88 16.52 -7.75 7.88
N PRO A 89 17.46 -7.81 6.92
CA PRO A 89 18.44 -6.74 6.73
C PRO A 89 17.76 -5.42 6.37
N GLU A 90 18.39 -4.28 6.70
CA GLU A 90 17.91 -2.98 6.25
C GLU A 90 17.87 -2.90 4.70
N PRO A 91 16.94 -2.12 4.12
CA PRO A 91 16.96 -1.82 2.70
C PRO A 91 18.28 -1.16 2.27
N LYS A 92 18.82 -1.57 1.13
CA LYS A 92 20.11 -1.13 0.58
C LYS A 92 20.03 0.29 0.02
N ASP A 93 18.92 0.61 -0.63
CA ASP A 93 18.72 1.87 -1.35
C ASP A 93 17.24 2.32 -1.35
N SER A 94 16.98 3.48 -1.95
CA SER A 94 15.65 4.08 -2.09
C SER A 94 14.68 3.19 -2.87
N ALA A 95 15.17 2.50 -3.91
CA ALA A 95 14.38 1.64 -4.76
C ALA A 95 13.91 0.38 -4.02
N GLU A 96 14.75 -0.21 -3.16
CA GLU A 96 14.36 -1.34 -2.33
C GLU A 96 13.28 -0.94 -1.32
N VAL A 97 13.36 0.25 -0.71
CA VAL A 97 12.30 0.75 0.18
C VAL A 97 10.98 0.86 -0.59
N LEU A 98 11.00 1.50 -1.76
CA LEU A 98 9.82 1.65 -2.61
C LEU A 98 9.24 0.30 -3.04
N GLU A 99 10.08 -0.67 -3.41
CA GLU A 99 9.66 -2.01 -3.79
C GLU A 99 8.97 -2.72 -2.61
N ILE A 100 9.52 -2.61 -1.40
CA ILE A 100 8.91 -3.20 -0.20
C ILE A 100 7.54 -2.57 0.08
N VAL A 101 7.44 -1.23 0.05
CA VAL A 101 6.14 -0.56 0.23
C VAL A 101 5.15 -1.00 -0.83
N THR A 102 5.58 -1.10 -2.09
CA THR A 102 4.74 -1.56 -3.20
C THR A 102 4.22 -2.97 -2.95
N LYS A 103 5.07 -3.92 -2.55
CA LYS A 103 4.64 -5.28 -2.23
C LYS A 103 3.65 -5.33 -1.06
N TYR A 104 3.87 -4.53 -0.02
CA TYR A 104 2.90 -4.41 1.06
C TYR A 104 1.58 -3.80 0.60
N ALA A 105 1.62 -2.80 -0.28
CA ALA A 105 0.42 -2.20 -0.84
C ALA A 105 -0.41 -3.21 -1.65
N GLU A 106 0.23 -3.99 -2.52
CA GLU A 106 -0.41 -5.05 -3.30
C GLU A 106 -1.06 -6.11 -2.41
N VAL A 107 -0.30 -6.64 -1.43
CA VAL A 107 -0.85 -7.61 -0.46
C VAL A 107 -1.98 -6.98 0.35
N GLY A 108 -1.84 -5.72 0.75
CA GLY A 108 -2.87 -4.97 1.46
C GLY A 108 -4.15 -4.83 0.66
N ILE A 109 -4.05 -4.51 -0.63
CA ILE A 109 -5.21 -4.41 -1.52
C ILE A 109 -5.93 -5.75 -1.61
N GLN A 110 -5.20 -6.86 -1.78
CA GLN A 110 -5.80 -8.19 -1.81
C GLN A 110 -6.52 -8.52 -0.48
N LEU A 111 -5.91 -8.18 0.66
CA LEU A 111 -6.51 -8.40 1.98
C LEU A 111 -7.77 -7.55 2.19
N LEU A 112 -7.73 -6.27 1.80
CA LEU A 112 -8.86 -5.36 1.92
C LEU A 112 -9.99 -5.76 0.98
N GLN A 113 -9.67 -6.16 -0.25
CA GLN A 113 -10.66 -6.67 -1.21
C GLN A 113 -11.39 -7.89 -0.66
N LYS A 114 -10.67 -8.86 -0.08
CA LYS A 114 -11.29 -10.01 0.61
C LYS A 114 -12.15 -9.58 1.80
N LYS A 115 -11.66 -8.64 2.62
CA LYS A 115 -12.39 -8.13 3.81
C LYS A 115 -13.67 -7.37 3.44
N TRP A 116 -13.70 -6.72 2.29
CA TRP A 116 -14.79 -5.85 1.87
C TRP A 116 -15.60 -6.40 0.68
N GLN A 117 -15.32 -7.62 0.21
CA GLN A 117 -16.00 -8.21 -0.95
C GLN A 117 -17.53 -8.23 -0.82
N ASP A 118 -18.03 -8.50 0.39
CA ASP A 118 -19.47 -8.59 0.68
C ASP A 118 -20.09 -7.25 1.11
N LYS A 119 -19.28 -6.18 1.18
CA LYS A 119 -19.72 -4.85 1.63
C LYS A 119 -20.15 -4.03 0.42
N THR A 120 -21.45 -3.88 0.26
CA THR A 120 -22.05 -3.17 -0.89
C THR A 120 -22.11 -1.66 -0.69
N SER A 121 -22.10 -1.19 0.58
CA SER A 121 -22.21 0.21 0.95
C SER A 121 -20.86 0.84 1.33
N ALA A 122 -20.64 2.07 0.87
CA ALA A 122 -19.42 2.82 1.21
C ALA A 122 -19.31 3.11 2.72
N SER A 123 -20.44 3.30 3.41
CA SER A 123 -20.48 3.56 4.85
C SER A 123 -19.97 2.38 5.68
N GLN A 124 -20.23 1.14 5.26
CA GLN A 124 -19.67 -0.06 5.93
C GLN A 124 -18.14 -0.10 5.80
N ILE A 125 -17.61 0.23 4.62
CA ILE A 125 -16.16 0.27 4.40
C ILE A 125 -15.52 1.41 5.19
N GLN A 126 -16.14 2.59 5.24
CA GLN A 126 -15.64 3.72 6.03
C GLN A 126 -15.64 3.42 7.54
N LYS A 127 -16.69 2.74 8.04
CA LYS A 127 -16.73 2.30 9.45
C LYS A 127 -15.61 1.32 9.77
N ASP A 128 -15.34 0.37 8.86
CA ASP A 128 -14.22 -0.55 8.98
C ASP A 128 -12.87 0.16 9.02
N ILE A 129 -12.65 1.13 8.13
CA ILE A 129 -11.43 1.94 8.12
C ILE A 129 -11.25 2.64 9.47
N TRP A 130 -12.33 3.23 10.00
CA TRP A 130 -12.29 3.87 11.31
C TRP A 130 -11.93 2.89 12.43
N GLN A 131 -12.47 1.67 12.41
CA GLN A 131 -12.10 0.62 13.37
C GLN A 131 -10.62 0.25 13.25
N ILE A 132 -10.13 -0.01 12.03
CA ILE A 132 -8.73 -0.37 11.76
C ILE A 132 -7.75 0.69 12.28
N ILE A 133 -8.12 1.97 12.18
CA ILE A 133 -7.27 3.09 12.62
C ILE A 133 -7.23 3.21 14.15
N ASN A 134 -8.32 2.89 14.84
CA ASN A 134 -8.45 3.07 16.29
C ASN A 134 -8.18 1.79 17.12
N GLU A 135 -7.96 0.65 16.46
CA GLU A 135 -7.44 -0.58 17.06
C GLU A 135 -5.92 -0.52 17.33
#